data_AF-A0AAW3FGJ5-F1
#
_entry.id   AF-A0AAW3FGJ5-F1
#
_cell.length_a   1.000
_cell.length_b   1.000
_cell.length_c   1.000
_cell.angle_alpha   90.00
_cell.angle_beta   90.00
_cell.angle_gamma   90.00
#
_symmetry.space_group_name_H-M   'P 1'
#
loop_
_entity.id
_entity.type
_entity.pdbx_description
1 polymer ?
#
loop_
_entity_poly.entity_id
_entity_poly.type
_entity_poly.pdbx_seq_one_letter_code
_entity_poly.pdbx_strand_id
1 'polypeptide(L)' 'MAYVIGNDCIACGTCIDECPVEAISEGDIYKIDADACTECGTCASVCPNEAISLP' A
#
# COMPACT_ATOMS: atom_id res chain seq x y z
N MET A 1 -7.13 -10.26 -6.29
CA MET A 1 -6.71 -10.20 -4.87
C MET A 1 -6.26 -8.77 -4.60
N ALA A 2 -5.74 -8.43 -3.42
CA ALA A 2 -5.30 -7.06 -3.16
C ALA A 2 -3.97 -7.09 -2.43
N TYR A 3 -3.12 -6.11 -2.69
CA TYR A 3 -1.91 -5.92 -1.90
C TYR A 3 -2.27 -5.63 -0.44
N VAL A 4 -1.42 -6.07 0.47
CA VAL A 4 -1.58 -5.89 1.91
C VAL A 4 -0.33 -5.22 2.46
N ILE A 5 -0.54 -4.23 3.33
CA ILE A 5 0.53 -3.55 4.06
C ILE A 5 0.72 -4.26 5.40
N GLY A 6 1.93 -4.71 5.66
CA GLY A 6 2.33 -5.41 6.88
C GLY A 6 2.79 -4.48 8.00
N ASN A 7 3.23 -5.11 9.10
CA ASN A 7 3.65 -4.43 10.33
C ASN A 7 4.98 -3.66 10.20
N ASP A 8 5.71 -3.88 9.10
CA ASP A 8 6.93 -3.13 8.78
C ASP A 8 6.60 -1.73 8.23
N CYS A 9 5.33 -1.34 8.10
CA CYS A 9 4.97 0.01 7.70
C CYS A 9 5.41 1.04 8.75
N ILE A 10 6.15 2.05 8.32
CA ILE A 10 6.59 3.19 9.16
C ILE A 10 5.76 4.45 8.95
N ALA A 11 4.58 4.33 8.36
CA ALA A 11 3.68 5.45 8.04
C ALA A 11 4.34 6.62 7.26
N CYS A 12 5.21 6.31 6.30
CA CYS A 12 5.95 7.33 5.54
C CYS A 12 5.17 8.05 4.43
N GLY A 13 3.99 7.55 4.04
CA GLY A 13 3.14 8.17 3.02
C GLY A 13 3.52 7.91 1.55
N THR A 14 4.69 7.38 1.22
CA THR A 14 5.08 7.21 -0.20
C THR A 14 4.11 6.35 -1.02
N CYS A 15 3.51 5.32 -0.40
CA CYS A 15 2.58 4.44 -1.10
C CYS A 15 1.24 5.10 -1.45
N ILE A 16 0.75 6.05 -0.64
CA ILE A 16 -0.55 6.69 -0.87
C ILE A 16 -0.49 7.65 -2.06
N ASP A 17 0.61 8.40 -2.19
CA ASP A 17 0.82 9.36 -3.28
C ASP A 17 0.97 8.66 -4.65
N GLU A 18 1.53 7.46 -4.65
CA GLU A 18 1.81 6.69 -5.86
C GLU A 18 0.68 5.72 -6.25
N CYS A 19 -0.41 5.66 -5.48
CA CYS A 19 -1.54 4.79 -5.80
C CYS A 19 -2.43 5.44 -6.87
N PRO A 20 -2.46 4.92 -8.12
CA PRO A 20 -3.18 5.57 -9.23
C PRO A 20 -4.70 5.53 -9.10
N VAL A 21 -5.22 4.73 -8.17
CA VAL A 21 -6.65 4.54 -7.90
C VAL A 21 -7.04 4.98 -6.49
N GLU A 22 -6.13 5.65 -5.78
CA GLU A 22 -6.38 6.20 -4.44
C GLU A 22 -6.92 5.16 -3.44
N ALA A 23 -6.52 3.89 -3.60
CA ALA A 23 -7.02 2.76 -2.80
C ALA A 23 -6.35 2.65 -1.42
N ILE A 24 -5.56 3.63 -0.98
CA ILE A 24 -4.80 3.56 0.27
C ILE A 24 -5.28 4.63 1.24
N SER A 25 -5.51 4.25 2.49
CA SER A 25 -5.89 5.17 3.57
C SER A 25 -4.78 5.26 4.63
N GLU A 26 -4.61 6.46 5.17
CA GLU A 26 -3.66 6.74 6.25
C GLU A 26 -4.08 6.11 7.58
N GLY A 27 -3.09 5.78 8.41
CA GLY A 27 -3.25 5.21 9.75
C GLY A 27 -1.89 4.94 10.38
N ASP A 28 -1.86 4.36 11.58
CA ASP A 28 -0.61 3.90 12.23
C ASP A 28 0.17 2.94 11.32
N ILE A 29 -0.58 2.08 10.62
CA ILE A 29 -0.15 1.32 9.45
C ILE A 29 -1.13 1.68 8.34
N TYR A 30 -0.60 2.08 7.17
CA TYR A 30 -1.43 2.39 6.01
C TYR A 30 -2.23 1.16 5.60
N LYS A 31 -3.44 1.36 5.09
CA LYS A 31 -4.32 0.26 4.71
C LYS A 31 -4.76 0.37 3.26
N ILE A 32 -4.64 -0.74 2.53
CA ILE A 32 -5.13 -0.86 1.16
C ILE A 32 -6.58 -1.37 1.20
N ASP A 33 -7.47 -0.67 0.50
CA ASP A 33 -8.83 -1.11 0.24
C ASP A 33 -8.80 -2.19 -0.86
N ALA A 34 -9.25 -3.40 -0.49
CA ALA A 34 -9.24 -4.55 -1.38
C ALA A 34 -10.24 -4.44 -2.53
N ASP A 35 -11.31 -3.67 -2.36
CA ASP A 35 -12.34 -3.47 -3.40
C ASP A 35 -11.89 -2.45 -4.45
N ALA A 36 -11.03 -1.49 -4.06
CA ALA A 36 -10.48 -0.47 -4.96
C ALA A 36 -9.13 -0.87 -5.58
N CYS A 37 -8.38 -1.77 -4.95
CA CYS A 37 -7.06 -2.20 -5.43
C CYS A 37 -7.14 -2.92 -6.78
N THR A 38 -6.35 -2.45 -7.75
CA THR A 38 -6.27 -3.04 -9.11
C THR A 38 -5.04 -3.94 -9.31
N GLU A 39 -4.34 -4.29 -8.23
CA GLU A 39 -3.14 -5.14 -8.27
C GLU A 39 -2.00 -4.61 -9.15
N CYS A 40 -1.93 -3.29 -9.37
CA CYS A 40 -0.91 -2.68 -10.24
C CYS A 40 0.53 -2.78 -9.71
N GLY A 41 0.70 -2.96 -8.40
CA GLY A 41 2.02 -3.16 -7.76
C GLY A 41 2.86 -1.90 -7.52
N THR A 42 2.43 -0.72 -7.97
CA THR A 42 3.19 0.54 -7.80
C THR A 42 3.55 0.81 -6.34
N CYS A 43 2.58 0.68 -5.43
CA CYS A 43 2.79 0.90 -4.00
C CYS A 43 3.89 -0.01 -3.41
N ALA A 44 3.95 -1.27 -3.84
CA ALA A 44 4.96 -2.21 -3.37
C ALA A 44 6.35 -1.87 -3.90
N SER A 45 6.46 -1.42 -5.16
CA SER A 45 7.75 -1.02 -5.76
C SER A 45 8.37 0.23 -5.15
N VAL A 46 7.54 1.14 -4.61
CA VAL A 46 8.02 2.40 -4.01
C VAL A 46 8.16 2.33 -2.49
N CYS A 47 7.71 1.24 -1.85
CA CYS A 47 7.77 1.12 -0.40
C CYS A 47 9.22 0.98 0.08
N PRO A 48 9.78 1.96 0.81
CA PRO A 48 11.20 1.93 1.19
C PRO A 48 11.53 0.87 2.24
N ASN A 49 10.52 0.34 2.94
CA ASN A 49 10.69 -0.71 3.94
C ASN A 49 10.16 -2.07 3.48
N GLU A 50 9.85 -2.21 2.19
CA GLU A 50 9.35 -3.45 1.57
C GLU A 50 8.14 -4.06 2.32
N ALA A 51 7.34 -3.22 2.96
CA ALA A 51 6.28 -3.62 3.87
C ALA A 51 4.99 -4.06 3.16
N ILE A 52 4.97 -4.14 1.82
CA ILE A 52 3.76 -4.35 1.03
C ILE A 52 3.92 -5.61 0.19
N SER A 53 2.99 -6.56 0.31
CA SER A 53 3.05 -7.86 -0.36
C SER A 53 1.70 -8.26 -0.94
N LEU A 54 1.74 -9.13 -1.96
CA LEU A 54 0.54 -9.75 -2.54
C LEU A 54 0.33 -11.11 -1.84
N PRO A 55 -0.79 -11.33 -1.14
CA PRO A 55 -1.11 -12.59 -0.49
C PRO A 55 -1.50 -13.70 -1.48
#